data_AF-R9XYL9-F1
#
_entry.id   AF-R9XYL9-F1
#
_cell.length_a   1.000
_cell.length_b   1.000
_cell.length_c   1.000
_cell.angle_alpha   90.00
_cell.angle_beta   90.00
_cell.angle_gamma   90.00
#
_symmetry.space_group_name_H-M   'P 1'
#
loop_
_entity.id
_entity.type
_entity.pdbx_description
1 polymer ?
#
loop_
_entity_poly.entity_id
_entity_poly.type
_entity_poly.pdbx_seq_one_letter_code
_entity_poly.pdbx_strand_id
1 'polypeptide(L)'
;MKFKINKFLKAMEGSWISQKTTYYLKTNQICCNQFNYIIKKNKTLRNNSNAGELNCLEFYNTNNKKKDCYNFSPTNEDNLGFITQHSNKNLDDYKYSIYKHDCLKIEYKTANIEYIEYIYAINETFTTNVSLLKKSDKYMAISFSSNIKTLALSKQ
;
A
#
# COMPACT_ATOMS: atom_id res chain seq x y z
N MET A 1 -14.30 14.87 -7.82
CA MET A 1 -13.42 14.52 -8.95
C MET A 1 -12.46 13.44 -8.47
N LYS A 2 -12.77 12.15 -8.73
CA LYS A 2 -12.18 10.94 -8.11
C LYS A 2 -10.93 10.38 -8.85
N PHE A 3 -10.42 11.10 -9.85
CA PHE A 3 -9.59 10.51 -10.91
C PHE A 3 -8.14 10.19 -10.54
N LYS A 4 -7.53 10.93 -9.60
CA LYS A 4 -6.09 10.78 -9.29
C LYS A 4 -5.78 9.49 -8.54
N ILE A 5 -6.56 9.16 -7.50
CA ILE A 5 -6.39 7.89 -6.79
C ILE A 5 -6.71 6.70 -7.70
N ASN A 6 -7.76 6.77 -8.51
CA ASN A 6 -8.11 5.70 -9.44
C ASN A 6 -6.98 5.44 -10.46
N LYS A 7 -6.34 6.51 -10.97
CA LYS A 7 -5.17 6.39 -11.85
C LYS A 7 -4.01 5.71 -11.14
N PHE A 8 -3.69 6.14 -9.91
CA PHE A 8 -2.61 5.55 -9.11
C PHE A 8 -2.88 4.06 -8.83
N LEU A 9 -4.08 3.72 -8.36
CA LEU A 9 -4.46 2.34 -8.05
C LEU A 9 -4.45 1.45 -9.30
N LYS A 10 -4.90 1.96 -10.45
CA LYS A 10 -4.82 1.24 -11.73
C LYS A 10 -3.37 0.96 -12.13
N ALA A 11 -2.46 1.90 -11.91
CA ALA A 11 -1.03 1.70 -12.18
C ALA A 11 -0.40 0.64 -11.25
N MET A 12 -0.91 0.49 -10.02
CA MET A 12 -0.47 -0.53 -9.07
C MET A 12 -0.92 -1.94 -9.44
N GLU A 13 -1.97 -2.12 -10.25
CA GLU A 13 -2.42 -3.45 -10.68
C GLU A 13 -1.32 -4.20 -11.46
N GLY A 14 -1.14 -5.49 -11.17
CA GLY A 14 -0.16 -6.34 -11.82
C GLY A 14 0.52 -7.33 -10.87
N SER A 15 1.47 -8.09 -11.43
CA SER A 15 2.37 -8.96 -10.69
C SER A 15 3.66 -8.20 -10.40
N TRP A 16 4.22 -8.34 -9.21
CA TRP A 16 5.37 -7.57 -8.76
C TRP A 16 6.37 -8.47 -8.05
N ILE A 17 7.66 -8.21 -8.29
CA ILE A 17 8.76 -8.64 -7.42
C ILE A 17 9.15 -7.42 -6.60
N SER A 18 9.26 -7.59 -5.29
CA SER A 18 9.70 -6.55 -4.37
C SER A 18 10.93 -6.99 -3.60
N GLN A 19 11.90 -6.09 -3.54
CA GLN A 19 13.03 -6.17 -2.63
C GLN A 19 12.82 -5.12 -1.56
N LYS A 20 12.73 -5.54 -0.29
CA LYS A 20 12.59 -4.66 0.86
C LYS A 20 13.79 -4.80 1.78
N THR A 21 14.34 -3.67 2.17
CA THR A 21 15.36 -3.55 3.21
C THR A 21 14.78 -2.77 4.37
N THR A 22 14.77 -3.38 5.56
CA THR A 22 14.35 -2.76 6.81
C THR A 22 15.56 -2.58 7.71
N TYR A 23 15.81 -1.36 8.15
CA TYR A 23 16.81 -1.04 9.17
C TYR A 23 16.13 -0.78 10.51
N TYR A 24 16.47 -1.57 11.51
CA TYR A 24 15.98 -1.44 12.88
C TYR A 24 16.94 -0.58 13.70
N LEU A 25 16.53 0.65 14.02
CA LEU A 25 17.40 1.67 14.61
C LEU A 25 17.89 1.31 16.02
N LYS A 26 17.07 0.59 16.80
CA LYS A 26 17.45 0.21 18.16
C LYS A 26 18.51 -0.89 18.20
N THR A 27 18.44 -1.85 17.28
CA THR A 27 19.30 -3.03 17.27
C THR A 27 20.42 -2.94 16.23
N ASN A 28 20.41 -1.91 15.39
CA ASN A 28 21.26 -1.78 14.20
C ASN A 28 21.18 -2.97 13.25
N GLN A 29 20.10 -3.74 13.31
CA GLN A 29 19.89 -4.89 12.44
C GLN A 29 19.33 -4.45 11.10
N ILE A 30 19.81 -5.09 10.03
CA ILE A 30 19.32 -4.92 8.68
C ILE A 30 18.67 -6.24 8.26
N CYS A 31 17.42 -6.18 7.83
CA CYS A 31 16.72 -7.31 7.25
C CYS A 31 16.39 -7.03 5.80
N CYS A 32 16.85 -7.90 4.91
CA CYS A 32 16.58 -7.84 3.48
C CYS A 32 15.66 -9.00 3.11
N ASN A 33 14.50 -8.70 2.52
CA ASN A 33 13.53 -9.71 2.13
C ASN A 33 13.05 -9.45 0.70
N GLN A 34 12.98 -10.51 -0.08
CA GLN A 34 12.33 -10.48 -1.38
C GLN A 34 10.96 -11.15 -1.29
N PHE A 35 9.94 -10.56 -1.91
CA PHE A 35 8.63 -11.16 -2.00
C PHE A 35 7.94 -10.82 -3.32
N ASN A 36 7.07 -11.72 -3.74
CA ASN A 36 6.31 -11.65 -4.97
C ASN A 36 4.84 -11.45 -4.62
N TYR A 37 4.21 -10.42 -5.17
CA TYR A 37 2.81 -10.16 -4.91
C TYR A 37 2.04 -9.81 -6.18
N ILE A 38 0.74 -10.07 -6.14
CA ILE A 38 -0.20 -9.75 -7.21
C ILE A 38 -1.21 -8.75 -6.65
N ILE A 39 -1.36 -7.61 -7.32
CA ILE A 39 -2.37 -6.61 -7.02
C ILE A 39 -3.45 -6.67 -8.09
N LYS A 40 -4.70 -6.84 -7.67
CA LYS A 40 -5.86 -6.84 -8.58
C LYS A 40 -7.00 -6.05 -7.99
N LYS A 41 -7.80 -5.41 -8.85
CA LYS A 41 -9.07 -4.82 -8.42
C LYS A 41 -10.03 -5.91 -7.93
N ASN A 42 -10.56 -5.74 -6.71
CA ASN A 42 -11.55 -6.66 -6.15
C ASN A 42 -12.97 -6.17 -6.50
N LYS A 43 -13.74 -7.00 -7.22
CA LYS A 43 -15.10 -6.68 -7.69
C LYS A 43 -16.21 -7.23 -6.78
N THR A 44 -15.90 -8.16 -5.88
CA THR A 44 -16.90 -8.88 -5.07
C THR A 44 -17.39 -8.10 -3.85
N LEU A 45 -16.63 -7.10 -3.36
CA LEU A 45 -17.05 -6.22 -2.26
C LEU A 45 -18.09 -5.15 -2.66
N ARG A 46 -18.66 -5.24 -3.87
CA ARG A 46 -19.64 -4.31 -4.44
C ARG A 46 -20.97 -4.25 -3.69
N ASN A 47 -21.33 -5.28 -2.94
CA ASN A 47 -22.72 -5.49 -2.53
C ASN A 47 -23.17 -4.74 -1.26
N ASN A 48 -22.28 -4.12 -0.49
CA ASN A 48 -22.64 -3.57 0.83
C ASN A 48 -22.53 -2.03 0.97
N SER A 49 -22.14 -1.29 -0.08
CA SER A 49 -22.10 0.18 0.04
C SER A 49 -22.56 0.89 -1.25
N ASN A 50 -23.51 1.80 -1.10
CA ASN A 50 -24.06 2.67 -2.16
C ASN A 50 -23.06 3.75 -2.63
N ALA A 51 -21.78 3.64 -2.30
CA ALA A 51 -20.76 4.61 -2.67
C ALA A 51 -20.16 4.23 -4.04
N GLY A 52 -20.41 5.08 -5.04
CA GLY A 52 -19.99 4.87 -6.42
C GLY A 52 -18.49 4.66 -6.62
N GLU A 53 -18.17 3.77 -7.58
CA GLU A 53 -16.86 3.34 -8.07
C GLU A 53 -15.85 2.88 -7.02
N LEU A 54 -15.77 1.55 -6.89
CA LEU A 54 -14.88 0.79 -6.03
C LEU A 54 -13.40 1.09 -6.26
N ASN A 55 -12.71 1.42 -5.17
CA ASN A 55 -11.26 1.42 -5.06
C ASN A 55 -10.80 0.34 -4.07
N CYS A 56 -11.30 -0.92 -4.17
CA CYS A 56 -10.69 -2.04 -3.43
C CYS A 56 -9.60 -2.72 -4.26
N LEU A 57 -8.41 -2.83 -3.67
CA LEU A 57 -7.32 -3.63 -4.20
C LEU A 57 -7.15 -4.87 -3.33
N GLU A 58 -7.11 -6.04 -3.96
CA GLU A 58 -6.67 -7.28 -3.35
C GLU A 58 -5.16 -7.43 -3.59
N PHE A 59 -4.42 -7.61 -2.51
CA PHE A 59 -3.00 -7.92 -2.50
C PHE A 59 -2.85 -9.40 -2.15
N TYR A 60 -2.22 -10.16 -3.05
CA TYR A 60 -1.93 -11.56 -2.83
C TYR A 60 -0.43 -11.77 -2.77
N ASN A 61 0.10 -12.10 -1.59
CA ASN A 61 1.49 -12.47 -1.41
C ASN A 61 1.66 -13.94 -1.82
N THR A 62 2.38 -14.17 -2.91
CA THR A 62 2.53 -15.50 -3.49
C THR A 62 3.50 -16.40 -2.70
N ASN A 63 4.43 -15.81 -1.94
CA ASN A 63 5.39 -16.56 -1.12
C ASN A 63 4.69 -17.29 0.04
N ASN A 64 3.71 -16.66 0.69
CA ASN A 64 3.02 -17.23 1.85
C ASN A 64 1.51 -17.47 1.64
N LYS A 65 1.02 -17.27 0.41
CA LYS A 65 -0.37 -17.45 0.00
C LYS A 65 -1.39 -16.61 0.80
N LYS A 66 -0.96 -15.51 1.43
CA LYS A 66 -1.86 -14.60 2.17
C LYS A 66 -2.50 -13.58 1.25
N LYS A 67 -3.73 -13.20 1.58
CA LYS A 67 -4.53 -12.20 0.87
C LYS A 67 -4.96 -11.10 1.84
N ASP A 68 -4.90 -9.87 1.36
CA ASP A 68 -5.45 -8.68 2.03
C ASP A 68 -6.29 -7.88 1.02
N CYS A 69 -7.46 -7.34 1.40
CA CYS A 69 -8.13 -6.29 0.61
C CYS A 69 -8.08 -4.98 1.36
N TYR A 70 -7.79 -3.92 0.61
CA TYR A 70 -7.77 -2.55 1.07
C TYR A 70 -8.75 -1.73 0.27
N ASN A 71 -9.71 -1.10 0.94
CA ASN A 71 -10.66 -0.20 0.31
C ASN A 71 -10.20 1.25 0.49
N PHE A 72 -10.14 2.01 -0.61
CA PHE A 72 -9.76 3.43 -0.59
C PHE A 72 -10.99 4.32 -0.73
N SER A 73 -11.32 5.03 0.33
CA SER A 73 -12.48 5.92 0.41
C SER A 73 -12.03 7.38 0.26
N PRO A 74 -12.14 8.00 -0.93
CA PRO A 74 -11.80 9.41 -1.11
C PRO A 74 -12.74 10.31 -0.31
N THR A 75 -12.20 11.41 0.21
CA THR A 75 -12.99 12.48 0.84
C THR A 75 -13.48 13.49 -0.21
N ASN A 76 -14.18 14.53 0.25
CA ASN A 76 -14.55 15.68 -0.59
C ASN A 76 -13.34 16.58 -0.91
N GLU A 77 -12.26 16.46 -0.15
CA GLU A 77 -11.01 17.16 -0.42
C GLU A 77 -10.20 16.42 -1.48
N ASP A 78 -9.62 17.18 -2.40
CA ASP A 78 -8.79 16.62 -3.46
C ASP A 78 -7.60 15.86 -2.87
N ASN A 79 -7.30 14.69 -3.46
CA ASN A 79 -6.15 13.84 -3.13
C ASN A 79 -6.14 13.21 -1.74
N LEU A 80 -7.16 13.39 -0.90
CA LEU A 80 -7.21 12.83 0.45
C LEU A 80 -8.28 11.74 0.59
N GLY A 81 -8.01 10.78 1.47
CA GLY A 81 -8.99 9.76 1.79
C GLY A 81 -8.54 8.82 2.89
N PHE A 82 -9.32 7.77 3.07
CA PHE A 82 -9.09 6.72 4.06
C PHE A 82 -8.83 5.38 3.38
N ILE A 83 -8.00 4.54 4.00
CA ILE A 83 -7.81 3.15 3.62
C ILE A 83 -8.28 2.28 4.76
N THR A 84 -9.14 1.33 4.44
CA THR A 84 -9.64 0.34 5.40
C THR A 84 -9.20 -1.04 4.96
N GLN A 85 -8.55 -1.79 5.86
CA GLN A 85 -8.13 -3.18 5.60
C GLN A 85 -9.21 -4.17 6.06
N HIS A 86 -9.60 -5.10 5.20
CA HIS A 86 -10.68 -6.06 5.46
C HIS A 86 -10.25 -7.35 6.20
N SER A 87 -9.11 -7.35 6.91
CA SER A 87 -8.57 -8.55 7.58
C SER A 87 -8.59 -8.52 9.11
N ASN A 88 -9.05 -7.43 9.75
CA ASN A 88 -9.12 -7.35 11.21
C ASN A 88 -10.49 -6.86 11.71
N LYS A 89 -10.93 -7.39 12.86
CA LYS A 89 -12.16 -6.99 13.57
C LYS A 89 -12.12 -5.54 14.09
N ASN A 90 -10.99 -4.86 13.94
CA ASN A 90 -10.79 -3.45 14.24
C ASN A 90 -10.50 -2.74 12.91
N LEU A 91 -11.32 -1.74 12.57
CA LEU A 91 -11.13 -0.87 11.41
C LEU A 91 -9.96 0.07 11.74
N ASP A 92 -8.73 -0.35 11.45
CA ASP A 92 -7.60 0.57 11.43
C ASP A 92 -7.74 1.43 10.17
N ASP A 93 -8.24 2.65 10.33
CA ASP A 93 -8.36 3.62 9.25
C ASP A 93 -7.01 4.31 9.04
N TYR A 94 -6.33 3.92 7.97
CA TYR A 94 -5.18 4.67 7.48
C TYR A 94 -5.70 5.91 6.75
N LYS A 95 -4.94 7.00 6.77
CA LYS A 95 -5.17 8.15 5.91
C LYS A 95 -4.25 8.07 4.72
N TYR A 96 -4.74 8.44 3.54
CA TYR A 96 -3.89 8.60 2.38
C TYR A 96 -3.95 10.03 1.85
N SER A 97 -2.85 10.45 1.25
CA SER A 97 -2.73 11.70 0.51
C SER A 97 -1.91 11.51 -0.76
N ILE A 98 -2.38 12.06 -1.88
CA ILE A 98 -1.64 12.05 -3.16
C ILE A 98 -0.93 13.39 -3.32
N TYR A 99 0.39 13.34 -3.30
CA TYR A 99 1.27 14.49 -3.53
C TYR A 99 1.59 14.65 -5.03
N LYS A 100 2.34 15.71 -5.36
CA LYS A 100 2.92 15.90 -6.68
C LYS A 100 3.82 14.71 -7.06
N HIS A 101 4.03 14.49 -8.36
CA HIS A 101 4.86 13.40 -8.91
C HIS A 101 4.35 11.98 -8.60
N ASP A 102 3.02 11.78 -8.60
CA ASP A 102 2.41 10.45 -8.40
C ASP A 102 2.94 9.73 -7.14
N CYS A 103 3.07 10.48 -6.05
CA CYS A 103 3.48 9.97 -4.74
C CYS A 103 2.25 9.79 -3.84
N LEU A 104 1.98 8.56 -3.43
CA LEU A 104 0.97 8.25 -2.42
C LEU A 104 1.62 8.20 -1.05
N LYS A 105 1.19 9.06 -0.14
CA LYS A 105 1.53 8.94 1.28
C LYS A 105 0.42 8.21 2.01
N ILE A 106 0.78 7.27 2.86
CA ILE A 106 -0.11 6.54 3.75
C ILE A 106 0.33 6.81 5.18
N GLU A 107 -0.62 7.11 6.06
CA GLU A 107 -0.37 7.43 7.45
C GLU A 107 -1.31 6.63 8.35
N TYR A 108 -0.76 6.14 9.45
CA TYR A 108 -1.52 5.56 10.55
C TYR A 108 -0.94 6.04 11.86
N LYS A 109 -1.81 6.43 12.79
CA LYS A 109 -1.38 6.96 14.08
C LYS A 109 -2.34 6.53 15.18
N THR A 110 -1.76 5.95 16.23
CA THR A 110 -2.40 5.71 17.52
C THR A 110 -1.62 6.46 18.60
N ALA A 111 -2.03 6.33 19.87
CA ALA A 111 -1.31 6.93 20.99
C ALA A 111 0.17 6.47 21.08
N ASN A 112 0.48 5.25 20.65
CA ASN A 112 1.81 4.66 20.84
C ASN A 112 2.54 4.30 19.54
N ILE A 113 1.86 4.30 18.39
CA ILE A 113 2.44 3.86 17.12
C ILE A 113 2.13 4.91 16.07
N GLU A 114 3.16 5.31 15.32
CA GLU A 114 3.02 6.13 14.11
C GLU A 114 3.70 5.41 12.95
N TYR A 115 2.95 5.21 11.88
CA TYR A 115 3.42 4.64 10.62
C TYR A 115 3.22 5.66 9.52
N ILE A 116 4.26 5.88 8.72
CA ILE A 116 4.21 6.71 7.53
C ILE A 116 4.85 5.94 6.40
N GLU A 117 4.22 5.89 5.25
CA GLU A 117 4.77 5.32 4.03
C GLU A 117 4.60 6.30 2.87
N TYR A 118 5.63 6.43 2.04
CA TYR A 118 5.58 7.13 0.78
C TYR A 118 5.80 6.12 -0.33
N ILE A 119 4.87 6.02 -1.27
CA ILE A 119 4.95 5.15 -2.43
C ILE A 119 5.04 6.03 -3.68
N TYR A 120 6.17 5.97 -4.35
CA TYR A 120 6.45 6.71 -5.58
C TYR A 120 6.23 5.80 -6.78
N ALA A 121 5.27 6.16 -7.63
CA ALA A 121 5.09 5.54 -8.94
C ALA A 121 6.05 6.19 -9.94
N ILE A 122 7.27 5.64 -10.06
CA ILE A 122 8.31 6.18 -10.96
C ILE A 122 7.88 6.00 -12.42
N ASN A 123 7.35 4.83 -12.76
CA ASN A 123 6.69 4.54 -14.03
C ASN A 123 5.72 3.36 -13.89
N GLU A 124 5.11 2.91 -15.00
CA GLU A 124 4.11 1.83 -14.99
C GLU A 124 4.64 0.46 -14.55
N THR A 125 5.97 0.28 -14.56
CA THR A 125 6.66 -0.97 -14.25
C THR A 125 7.54 -0.90 -13.01
N PHE A 126 7.71 0.27 -12.41
CA PHE A 126 8.63 0.47 -11.29
C PHE A 126 8.04 1.42 -10.26
N THR A 127 8.00 0.95 -9.01
CA THR A 127 7.66 1.76 -7.85
C THR A 127 8.72 1.61 -6.78
N THR A 128 8.88 2.65 -5.97
CA THR A 128 9.69 2.58 -4.76
C THR A 128 8.89 3.10 -3.59
N ASN A 129 9.12 2.55 -2.41
CA ASN A 129 8.54 3.09 -1.20
C ASN A 129 9.56 3.27 -0.09
N VAL A 130 9.30 4.25 0.76
CA VAL A 130 10.01 4.49 2.01
C VAL A 130 8.98 4.47 3.11
N SER A 131 9.19 3.69 4.16
CA SER A 131 8.33 3.70 5.34
C SER A 131 9.09 3.90 6.63
N LEU A 132 8.41 4.54 7.57
CA LEU A 132 8.89 4.91 8.89
C LEU A 132 7.93 4.32 9.92
N LEU A 133 8.48 3.65 10.92
CA LEU A 133 7.73 3.17 12.07
C LEU A 133 8.29 3.83 13.33
N LYS A 134 7.44 4.53 14.07
CA LYS A 134 7.74 5.03 15.41
C LYS A 134 6.91 4.30 16.46
N LYS A 135 7.48 4.14 17.64
CA LYS A 135 6.80 3.70 18.84
C LYS A 135 7.15 4.61 20.01
N SER A 136 6.14 5.19 20.66
CA SER A 136 6.32 6.14 21.78
C SER A 136 7.32 7.26 21.43
N ASP A 137 7.06 7.94 20.30
CA ASP A 137 7.87 9.02 19.71
C ASP A 137 9.32 8.68 19.33
N LYS A 138 9.72 7.42 19.42
CA LYS A 138 11.04 6.95 18.98
C LYS A 138 10.93 6.20 17.67
N TYR A 139 11.80 6.54 16.72
CA TYR A 139 11.92 5.79 15.46
C TYR A 139 12.43 4.38 15.76
N MET A 140 11.67 3.38 15.33
CA MET A 140 11.96 1.96 15.54
C MET A 140 12.59 1.33 14.30
N ALA A 141 12.04 1.65 13.14
CA ALA A 141 12.50 1.10 11.88
C ALA A 141 12.27 2.07 10.72
N ILE A 142 13.16 1.97 9.73
CA ILE A 142 13.04 2.60 8.42
C ILE A 142 13.08 1.47 7.39
N SER A 143 12.17 1.47 6.42
CA SER A 143 12.23 0.53 5.31
C SER A 143 12.32 1.25 3.99
N PHE A 144 13.07 0.66 3.07
CA PHE A 144 13.08 1.00 1.66
C PHE A 144 12.66 -0.23 0.87
N SER A 145 11.77 -0.09 -0.10
CA SER A 145 11.52 -1.15 -1.06
C SER A 145 11.55 -0.64 -2.49
N SER A 146 12.00 -1.52 -3.38
CA SER A 146 11.93 -1.37 -4.83
C SER A 146 11.03 -2.47 -5.37
N ASN A 147 9.99 -2.11 -6.11
CA ASN A 147 9.05 -3.06 -6.69
C ASN A 147 9.09 -2.95 -8.22
N ILE A 148 9.35 -4.07 -8.88
CA ILE A 148 9.40 -4.19 -10.33
C ILE A 148 8.21 -5.04 -10.79
N LYS A 149 7.42 -4.52 -11.72
CA LYS A 149 6.30 -5.23 -12.30
C LYS A 149 6.83 -6.34 -13.20
N THR A 150 6.36 -7.55 -12.98
CA THR A 150 6.66 -8.69 -13.85
C THR A 150 5.56 -8.87 -14.88
N LEU A 151 5.95 -9.17 -16.11
CA LEU A 151 5.03 -9.77 -17.06
C LEU A 151 4.57 -11.09 -16.44
N ALA A 152 3.26 -11.29 -16.31
CA ALA A 152 2.74 -12.55 -15.84
C ALA A 152 3.36 -13.66 -16.71
N LEU A 153 4.07 -14.61 -16.09
CA LEU A 153 4.38 -15.87 -16.75
C LEU A 153 3.02 -16.45 -17.16
N SER A 154 2.70 -16.35 -18.46
CA SER A 154 1.73 -17.24 -19.08
C SER A 154 2.17 -18.63 -18.65
N LYS A 155 1.34 -19.29 -17.82
CA LYS A 155 1.58 -20.67 -17.42
C LYS A 155 1.89 -21.48 -18.69
N GLN A 156 3.11 -22.00 -18.80
CA GLN A 156 3.39 -23.15 -19.64
C GLN A 156 2.72 -24.37 -19.01
#